data_AF-A0A452YAW8-F1
#
_entry.id   AF-A0A452YAW8-F1
#
_cell.length_a   1.000
_cell.length_b   1.000
_cell.length_c   1.000
_cell.angle_alpha   90.00
_cell.angle_beta   90.00
_cell.angle_gamma   90.00
#
_symmetry.space_group_name_H-M   'P 1'
#
loop_
_entity.id
_entity.type
_entity.pdbx_description
1 polymer ?
#
loop_
_entity_poly.entity_id
_entity_poly.type
_entity_poly.pdbx_seq_one_letter_code
_entity_poly.pdbx_strand_id
1 'polypeptide(L)'
;QTMASYSVSDAVATYYLYMTYVHPFIFSLATIIPMSPDEVLRKGSGTLCEMLLMVQAFQANIICPNKHQADLEKFYNNRLVESETYIGGHVECLETGVFRSDLPTKFQLEPSAFEQLIENLDRDLQYAIAVEGKLDIDSVTNYDEVKDAIKQKLVSLRDHPTREECPLIYHLDVAAMYPNIILTNRLQPPSIVTDVDCTACDFNRPGKNCLRTLEWVWRGETYTAKKSDYHHIKRQIESEMIQTGGVTSSKPFLDLSKPEHLLKLKDRLKKYCQKAYKRVVDKPITEVREAGICMRENSFYVDTVRSFRDRRYEYKGLNKTWKGKLSEAKASGNSIKIQEAQDMVVLYDSLQLAHKCILNSFYGYVMR
;
A
#
# COMPACT_ATOMS: atom_id res chain seq x y z
N GLN A 1 -24.50 25.73 35.14
CA GLN A 1 -23.29 24.99 35.54
C GLN A 1 -22.95 23.85 34.58
N THR A 2 -23.84 22.88 34.35
CA THR A 2 -23.55 21.68 33.51
C THR A 2 -23.10 22.01 32.07
N MET A 3 -23.75 22.94 31.38
CA MET A 3 -23.31 23.38 30.05
C MET A 3 -21.93 24.05 30.04
N ALA A 4 -21.58 24.78 31.10
CA ALA A 4 -20.27 25.41 31.20
C ALA A 4 -19.18 24.35 31.41
N SER A 5 -19.43 23.36 32.26
CA SER A 5 -18.53 22.21 32.42
C SER A 5 -18.36 21.41 31.12
N TYR A 6 -19.43 21.19 30.37
CA TYR A 6 -19.37 20.54 29.05
C TYR A 6 -18.53 21.36 28.05
N SER A 7 -18.77 22.68 27.96
CA SER A 7 -18.02 23.58 27.07
C SER A 7 -16.52 23.59 27.40
N VAL A 8 -16.16 23.65 28.69
CA VAL A 8 -14.76 23.56 29.12
C VAL A 8 -14.17 22.19 28.83
N SER A 9 -14.94 21.11 29.01
CA SER A 9 -14.51 19.76 28.66
C SER A 9 -14.15 19.63 27.18
N ASP A 10 -14.98 20.15 26.27
CA ASP A 10 -14.71 20.14 24.83
C ASP A 10 -13.46 20.95 24.48
N ALA A 11 -13.27 22.12 25.10
CA ALA A 11 -12.09 22.94 24.90
C ALA A 11 -10.80 22.25 25.37
N VAL A 12 -10.83 21.62 26.55
CA VAL A 12 -9.71 20.86 27.12
C VAL A 12 -9.37 19.66 26.24
N ALA A 13 -10.37 18.88 25.83
CA ALA A 13 -10.19 17.74 24.95
C ALA A 13 -9.58 18.15 23.60
N THR A 14 -10.11 19.23 22.99
CA THR A 14 -9.62 19.76 21.70
C THR A 14 -8.18 20.24 21.80
N TYR A 15 -7.83 20.97 22.85
CA TYR A 15 -6.48 21.48 23.06
C TYR A 15 -5.46 20.36 23.22
N TYR A 16 -5.74 19.38 24.09
CA TYR A 16 -4.81 18.27 24.31
C TYR A 16 -4.74 17.32 23.12
N LEU A 17 -5.86 17.07 22.42
CA LEU A 17 -5.84 16.32 21.16
C LEU A 17 -4.90 16.99 20.15
N TYR A 18 -5.01 18.31 19.98
CA TYR A 18 -4.16 19.06 19.07
C TYR A 18 -2.70 19.01 19.50
N MET A 19 -2.38 19.37 20.74
CA MET A 19 -1.00 19.48 21.22
C MET A 19 -0.29 18.13 21.28
N THR A 20 -1.01 17.05 21.61
CA THR A 20 -0.41 15.71 21.73
C THR A 20 -0.27 15.01 20.39
N TYR A 21 -1.24 15.13 19.49
CA TYR A 21 -1.27 14.32 18.26
C TYR A 21 -1.08 15.13 16.99
N VAL A 22 -1.81 16.24 16.83
CA VAL A 22 -1.87 16.96 15.55
C VAL A 22 -0.63 17.84 15.36
N HIS A 23 -0.28 18.63 16.38
CA HIS A 23 0.81 19.59 16.32
C HIS A 23 2.15 18.95 15.93
N PRO A 24 2.69 17.97 16.69
CA PRO A 24 4.00 17.41 16.37
C PRO A 24 3.98 16.67 15.01
N PHE A 25 2.87 16.02 14.65
CA PHE A 25 2.73 15.29 13.39
C PHE A 25 2.73 16.21 12.16
N ILE A 26 1.90 17.25 12.17
CA ILE A 26 1.77 18.18 11.03
C ILE A 26 3.04 19.00 10.84
N PHE A 27 3.63 19.51 11.92
CA PHE A 27 4.89 20.26 11.81
C PHE A 27 6.05 19.34 11.38
N SER A 28 6.10 18.10 11.86
CA SER A 28 7.07 17.11 11.36
C SER A 28 6.91 16.84 9.87
N LEU A 29 5.69 16.67 9.37
CA LEU A 29 5.42 16.50 7.94
C LEU A 29 5.82 17.73 7.12
N ALA A 30 5.54 18.93 7.63
CA ALA A 30 5.87 20.19 6.97
C ALA A 30 7.39 20.45 6.90
N THR A 31 8.22 19.74 7.68
CA THR A 31 9.69 19.80 7.50
C THR A 31 10.17 19.12 6.21
N ILE A 32 9.35 18.27 5.61
CA ILE A 32 9.72 17.40 4.48
C ILE A 32 8.92 17.76 3.24
N ILE A 33 7.64 18.08 3.42
CA ILE A 33 6.73 18.42 2.33
C ILE A 33 6.79 19.93 2.10
N PRO A 34 7.00 20.40 0.85
CA PRO A 34 7.09 21.83 0.53
C PRO A 34 5.69 22.49 0.51
N MET A 35 4.96 22.41 1.61
CA MET A 35 3.62 22.95 1.78
C MET A 35 3.46 23.55 3.18
N SER A 36 2.52 24.49 3.31
CA SER A 36 2.19 25.05 4.62
C SER A 36 1.58 23.99 5.56
N PRO A 37 1.74 24.10 6.89
CA PRO A 37 1.10 23.18 7.86
C PRO A 37 -0.41 23.03 7.65
N ASP A 38 -1.07 24.12 7.24
CA ASP A 38 -2.49 24.17 6.92
C ASP A 38 -2.86 23.27 5.72
N GLU A 39 -2.05 23.30 4.66
CA GLU A 39 -2.22 22.43 3.50
C GLU A 39 -1.86 20.98 3.81
N VAL A 40 -0.78 20.74 4.56
CA VAL A 40 -0.39 19.39 5.01
C VAL A 40 -1.52 18.72 5.79
N LEU A 41 -2.24 19.48 6.62
CA LEU A 41 -3.38 18.98 7.39
C LEU A 41 -4.61 18.67 6.52
N ARG A 42 -4.85 19.43 5.44
CA ARG A 42 -6.10 19.34 4.65
C ARG A 42 -5.98 18.51 3.38
N LYS A 43 -4.80 18.38 2.79
CA LYS A 43 -4.62 17.65 1.53
C LYS A 43 -4.56 16.15 1.80
N GLY A 44 -5.12 15.36 0.88
CA GLY A 44 -5.01 13.90 0.93
C GLY A 44 -3.55 13.44 0.77
N SER A 45 -3.21 12.32 1.39
CA SER A 45 -1.83 11.78 1.40
C SER A 45 -1.25 11.52 0.01
N GLY A 46 -2.09 11.21 -0.99
CA GLY A 46 -1.66 11.10 -2.39
C GLY A 46 -1.13 12.42 -2.95
N THR A 47 -1.73 13.56 -2.60
CA THR A 47 -1.23 14.88 -3.01
C THR A 47 0.08 15.21 -2.27
N LEU A 48 0.22 14.80 -1.00
CA LEU A 48 1.48 14.95 -0.28
C LEU A 48 2.61 14.15 -0.96
N CYS A 49 2.31 12.92 -1.40
CA CYS A 49 3.25 12.11 -2.19
C CYS A 49 3.60 12.76 -3.54
N GLU A 50 2.60 13.32 -4.24
CA GLU A 50 2.79 14.06 -5.50
C GLU A 50 3.80 15.19 -5.31
N MET A 51 3.66 16.04 -4.29
CA MET A 51 4.58 17.15 -4.04
C MET A 51 6.01 16.67 -3.76
N LEU A 52 6.17 15.59 -3.00
CA LEU A 52 7.47 14.99 -2.73
C LEU A 52 8.12 14.46 -4.01
N LEU A 53 7.36 13.73 -4.83
CA LEU A 53 7.84 13.22 -6.12
C LEU A 53 8.20 14.35 -7.08
N MET A 54 7.46 15.47 -7.07
CA MET A 54 7.78 16.64 -7.87
C MET A 54 9.10 17.29 -7.46
N VAL A 55 9.40 17.38 -6.16
CA VAL A 55 10.71 17.87 -5.68
C VAL A 55 11.83 16.94 -6.16
N GLN A 56 11.64 15.62 -6.06
CA GLN A 56 12.65 14.64 -6.46
C GLN A 56 12.85 14.60 -7.99
N ALA A 57 11.76 14.71 -8.76
CA ALA A 57 11.82 14.84 -10.22
C ALA A 57 12.55 16.12 -10.64
N PHE A 58 12.25 17.25 -9.99
CA PHE A 58 12.93 18.52 -10.24
C PHE A 58 14.44 18.43 -9.95
N GLN A 59 14.82 17.83 -8.81
CA GLN A 59 16.24 17.61 -8.46
C GLN A 59 16.95 16.68 -9.46
N ALA A 60 16.23 15.69 -10.01
CA ALA A 60 16.74 14.79 -11.02
C ALA A 60 16.66 15.34 -12.46
N ASN A 61 16.20 16.58 -12.65
CA ASN A 61 15.96 17.21 -13.95
C ASN A 61 15.03 16.40 -14.87
N ILE A 62 13.99 15.81 -14.29
CA ILE A 62 12.97 15.01 -14.98
C ILE A 62 11.72 15.86 -15.17
N ILE A 63 11.17 15.86 -16.39
CA ILE A 63 9.94 16.57 -16.71
C ILE A 63 8.77 15.90 -15.98
N CYS A 64 8.05 16.68 -15.17
CA CYS A 64 6.83 16.21 -14.53
C CYS A 64 5.74 15.96 -15.59
N PRO A 65 5.16 14.75 -15.66
CA PRO A 65 4.09 14.46 -16.59
C PRO A 65 2.82 15.26 -16.25
N ASN A 66 1.98 15.48 -17.26
CA ASN A 66 0.64 16.01 -17.04
C ASN A 66 -0.19 15.04 -16.20
N LYS A 67 -1.20 15.58 -15.50
CA LYS A 67 -2.12 14.76 -14.71
C LYS A 67 -2.82 13.73 -15.59
N HIS A 68 -2.92 12.50 -15.09
CA HIS A 68 -3.63 11.43 -15.77
C HIS A 68 -5.10 11.80 -15.97
N GLN A 69 -5.62 11.53 -17.16
CA GLN A 69 -7.03 11.65 -17.49
C GLN A 69 -7.53 10.26 -17.84
N ALA A 70 -8.53 9.77 -17.11
CA ALA A 70 -9.06 8.44 -17.33
C ALA A 70 -9.75 8.34 -18.70
N ASP A 71 -9.49 7.25 -19.40
CA ASP A 71 -10.18 6.93 -20.65
C ASP A 71 -11.65 6.59 -20.36
N LEU A 72 -12.53 7.46 -20.85
CA LEU A 72 -13.95 7.41 -20.51
C LEU A 72 -14.71 6.30 -21.27
N GLU A 73 -14.22 5.86 -22.44
CA GLU A 73 -14.86 4.87 -23.32
C GLU A 73 -13.92 3.69 -23.62
N LYS A 74 -13.62 2.88 -22.60
CA LYS A 74 -12.83 1.66 -22.78
C LYS A 74 -13.73 0.45 -23.06
N PHE A 75 -13.36 -0.36 -24.04
CA PHE A 75 -14.06 -1.60 -24.36
C PHE A 75 -13.20 -2.81 -24.07
N TYR A 76 -13.82 -3.85 -23.52
CA TYR A 76 -13.22 -5.16 -23.34
C TYR A 76 -14.19 -6.22 -23.89
N ASN A 77 -13.71 -7.10 -24.77
CA ASN A 77 -14.54 -8.10 -25.46
C ASN A 77 -15.87 -7.55 -26.04
N ASN A 78 -15.79 -6.39 -26.71
CA ASN A 78 -16.94 -5.68 -27.29
C ASN A 78 -18.04 -5.26 -26.29
N ARG A 79 -17.69 -5.10 -25.01
CA ARG A 79 -18.55 -4.52 -23.98
C ARG A 79 -17.86 -3.31 -23.37
N LEU A 80 -18.65 -2.30 -23.03
CA LEU A 80 -18.11 -1.11 -22.36
C LEU A 80 -17.67 -1.49 -20.94
N VAL A 81 -16.46 -1.11 -20.57
CA VAL A 81 -15.93 -1.25 -19.21
C VAL A 81 -16.60 -0.20 -18.32
N GLU A 82 -17.23 -0.65 -17.24
CA GLU A 82 -17.83 0.21 -16.22
C GLU A 82 -16.74 0.71 -15.28
N SER A 83 -15.96 -0.24 -14.75
CA SER A 83 -14.80 -0.03 -13.91
C SER A 83 -13.73 -1.08 -14.20
N GLU A 84 -12.47 -0.70 -13.99
CA GLU A 84 -11.34 -1.61 -14.02
C GLU A 84 -10.42 -1.37 -12.85
N THR A 85 -9.81 -2.45 -12.38
CA THR A 85 -8.90 -2.47 -11.24
C THR A 85 -8.00 -3.70 -11.36
N TYR A 86 -7.26 -4.00 -10.30
CA TYR A 86 -6.46 -5.22 -10.15
C TYR A 86 -6.94 -6.01 -8.93
N ILE A 87 -6.56 -7.29 -8.85
CA ILE A 87 -6.78 -8.07 -7.62
C ILE A 87 -5.79 -7.59 -6.56
N GLY A 88 -6.34 -6.97 -5.50
CA GLY A 88 -5.56 -6.45 -4.37
C GLY A 88 -5.18 -7.52 -3.34
N GLY A 89 -5.14 -7.13 -2.06
CA GLY A 89 -4.78 -8.02 -0.96
C GLY A 89 -5.69 -9.24 -0.85
N HIS A 90 -5.10 -10.41 -0.63
CA HIS A 90 -5.81 -11.63 -0.33
C HIS A 90 -6.21 -11.64 1.16
N VAL A 91 -7.49 -11.96 1.42
CA VAL A 91 -8.01 -12.08 2.79
C VAL A 91 -8.75 -13.41 2.86
N GLU A 92 -8.35 -14.23 3.83
CA GLU A 92 -8.92 -15.55 4.05
C GLU A 92 -9.24 -15.71 5.54
N CYS A 93 -10.37 -16.36 5.83
CA CYS A 93 -10.73 -16.79 7.17
C CYS A 93 -10.72 -18.31 7.17
N LEU A 94 -9.59 -18.88 7.64
CA LEU A 94 -9.37 -20.33 7.65
C LEU A 94 -10.20 -21.00 8.75
N GLU A 95 -10.18 -20.42 9.96
CA GLU A 95 -10.86 -20.97 11.12
C GLU A 95 -11.55 -19.86 11.93
N THR A 96 -12.68 -20.22 12.54
CA THR A 96 -13.43 -19.37 13.46
C THR A 96 -13.60 -20.07 14.80
N GLY A 97 -13.29 -19.38 15.90
CA GLY A 97 -13.40 -19.96 17.23
C GLY A 97 -12.69 -19.13 18.29
N VAL A 98 -12.63 -19.66 19.50
CA VAL A 98 -11.87 -19.09 20.62
C VAL A 98 -10.58 -19.88 20.78
N PHE A 99 -9.45 -19.27 20.42
CA PHE A 99 -8.12 -19.83 20.64
C PHE A 99 -7.47 -19.12 21.82
N ARG A 100 -6.99 -19.89 22.80
CA ARG A 100 -6.32 -19.35 24.00
C ARG A 100 -5.10 -20.18 24.32
N SER A 101 -4.09 -19.53 24.88
CA SER A 101 -2.83 -20.17 25.27
C SER A 101 -2.95 -21.18 26.42
N ASP A 102 -4.10 -21.23 27.10
CA ASP A 102 -4.39 -22.15 28.20
C ASP A 102 -5.38 -23.26 27.84
N LEU A 103 -5.86 -23.30 26.60
CA LEU A 103 -6.78 -24.33 26.10
C LEU A 103 -6.06 -25.24 25.11
N PRO A 104 -5.93 -26.56 25.38
CA PRO A 104 -5.35 -27.50 24.44
C PRO A 104 -6.06 -27.46 23.08
N THR A 105 -5.26 -27.49 22.01
CA THR A 105 -5.74 -27.54 20.63
C THR A 105 -5.12 -28.75 19.95
N LYS A 106 -5.89 -29.40 19.07
CA LYS A 106 -5.40 -30.54 18.29
C LYS A 106 -4.60 -30.05 17.08
N PHE A 107 -3.38 -30.54 16.93
CA PHE A 107 -2.51 -30.28 15.80
C PHE A 107 -2.37 -31.54 14.94
N GLN A 108 -2.57 -31.37 13.64
CA GLN A 108 -2.25 -32.37 12.61
C GLN A 108 -1.14 -31.80 11.74
N LEU A 109 0.07 -32.22 12.04
CA LEU A 109 1.30 -31.72 11.44
C LEU A 109 1.64 -32.53 10.19
N GLU A 110 2.21 -31.88 9.18
CA GLU A 110 2.68 -32.50 7.94
C GLU A 110 4.17 -32.88 8.07
N PRO A 111 4.54 -34.18 8.25
CA PRO A 111 5.92 -34.58 8.54
C PRO A 111 6.90 -34.14 7.44
N SER A 112 6.47 -34.14 6.18
CA SER A 112 7.30 -33.73 5.05
C SER A 112 7.75 -32.26 5.14
N ALA A 113 6.95 -31.38 5.72
CA ALA A 113 7.31 -29.99 5.94
C ALA A 113 8.41 -29.84 7.00
N PHE A 114 8.38 -30.66 8.06
CA PHE A 114 9.42 -30.65 9.10
C PHE A 114 10.75 -31.21 8.58
N GLU A 115 10.72 -32.22 7.71
CA GLU A 115 11.95 -32.70 7.05
C GLU A 115 12.62 -31.59 6.25
N GLN A 116 11.84 -30.84 5.45
CA GLN A 116 12.36 -29.68 4.71
C GLN A 116 12.94 -28.59 5.62
N LEU A 117 12.32 -28.33 6.78
CA LEU A 117 12.86 -27.38 7.76
C LEU A 117 14.18 -27.87 8.37
N ILE A 118 14.31 -29.17 8.63
CA ILE A 118 15.54 -29.77 9.17
C ILE A 118 16.67 -29.69 8.14
N GLU A 119 16.39 -30.02 6.87
CA GLU A 119 17.37 -29.95 5.77
C GLU A 119 17.88 -28.52 5.54
N ASN A 120 17.01 -27.53 5.65
CA ASN A 120 17.34 -26.13 5.44
C ASN A 120 17.85 -25.40 6.70
N LEU A 121 17.89 -26.06 7.85
CA LEU A 121 18.16 -25.42 9.15
C LEU A 121 19.49 -24.65 9.16
N ASP A 122 20.55 -25.21 8.58
CA ASP A 122 21.86 -24.53 8.52
C ASP A 122 21.79 -23.23 7.72
N ARG A 123 21.18 -23.28 6.53
CA ARG A 123 21.00 -22.12 5.65
C ARG A 123 20.22 -21.03 6.37
N ASP A 124 19.13 -21.41 7.03
CA ASP A 124 18.23 -20.45 7.68
C ASP A 124 18.87 -19.82 8.91
N LEU A 125 19.62 -20.58 9.71
CA LEU A 125 20.39 -20.05 10.83
C LEU A 125 21.52 -19.12 10.37
N GLN A 126 22.25 -19.48 9.31
CA GLN A 126 23.28 -18.61 8.74
C GLN A 126 22.69 -17.30 8.21
N TYR A 127 21.53 -17.37 7.55
CA TYR A 127 20.81 -16.18 7.10
C TYR A 127 20.37 -15.30 8.28
N ALA A 128 19.80 -15.90 9.34
CA ALA A 128 19.39 -15.18 10.53
C ALA A 128 20.57 -14.46 11.22
N ILE A 129 21.75 -15.07 11.24
CA ILE A 129 22.95 -14.46 11.86
C ILE A 129 23.53 -13.36 10.95
N ALA A 130 23.82 -13.68 9.69
CA ALA A 130 24.56 -12.79 8.79
C ALA A 130 23.69 -11.65 8.24
N VAL A 131 22.43 -11.93 7.88
CA VAL A 131 21.56 -10.94 7.21
C VAL A 131 20.67 -10.21 8.21
N GLU A 132 19.96 -10.94 9.08
CA GLU A 132 19.04 -10.32 10.05
C GLU A 132 19.78 -9.76 11.26
N GLY A 133 20.70 -10.55 11.83
CA GLY A 133 21.54 -10.17 12.96
C GLY A 133 22.67 -9.21 12.59
N LYS A 134 23.11 -9.20 11.32
CA LYS A 134 24.29 -8.45 10.85
C LYS A 134 25.55 -8.77 11.66
N LEU A 135 25.66 -10.02 12.11
CA LEU A 135 26.79 -10.53 12.88
C LEU A 135 27.66 -11.40 11.99
N ASP A 136 28.94 -11.46 12.33
CA ASP A 136 29.85 -12.40 11.70
C ASP A 136 29.60 -13.81 12.24
N ILE A 137 29.53 -14.79 11.36
CA ILE A 137 29.22 -16.18 11.72
C ILE A 137 30.33 -16.73 12.63
N ASP A 138 31.58 -16.35 12.36
CA ASP A 138 32.75 -16.79 13.12
C ASP A 138 32.76 -16.26 14.57
N SER A 139 31.95 -15.23 14.87
CA SER A 139 31.81 -14.68 16.22
C SER A 139 30.82 -15.46 17.10
N VAL A 140 30.08 -16.41 16.54
CA VAL A 140 29.02 -17.16 17.24
C VAL A 140 29.60 -18.38 17.94
N THR A 141 29.56 -18.40 19.26
CA THR A 141 30.16 -19.47 20.09
C THR A 141 29.22 -20.65 20.36
N ASN A 142 27.90 -20.46 20.22
CA ASN A 142 26.87 -21.44 20.58
C ASN A 142 26.05 -21.94 19.38
N TYR A 143 26.61 -21.87 18.17
CA TYR A 143 25.89 -22.22 16.93
C TYR A 143 25.39 -23.67 16.94
N ASP A 144 26.30 -24.62 17.16
CA ASP A 144 25.98 -26.05 17.14
C ASP A 144 24.99 -26.44 18.23
N GLU A 145 25.13 -25.86 19.44
CA GLU A 145 24.20 -26.09 20.56
C GLU A 145 22.77 -25.65 20.21
N VAL A 146 22.62 -24.44 19.68
CA VAL A 146 21.29 -23.90 19.31
C VAL A 146 20.70 -24.67 18.13
N LYS A 147 21.52 -24.99 17.13
CA LYS A 147 21.11 -25.80 15.97
C LYS A 147 20.60 -27.16 16.41
N ASP A 148 21.33 -27.88 17.26
CA ASP A 148 20.93 -29.19 17.74
C ASP A 148 19.66 -29.12 18.59
N ALA A 149 19.52 -28.10 19.44
CA ALA A 149 18.31 -27.88 20.23
C ALA A 149 17.07 -27.64 19.35
N ILE A 150 17.20 -26.87 18.26
CA ILE A 150 16.10 -26.65 17.30
C ILE A 150 15.80 -27.94 16.54
N LYS A 151 16.84 -28.61 16.03
CA LYS A 151 16.71 -29.87 15.28
C LYS A 151 16.00 -30.95 16.09
N GLN A 152 16.35 -31.12 17.37
CA GLN A 152 15.68 -32.08 18.26
C GLN A 152 14.17 -31.80 18.39
N LYS A 153 13.77 -30.53 18.52
CA LYS A 153 12.36 -30.15 18.56
C LYS A 153 11.65 -30.44 17.24
N LEU A 154 12.26 -30.12 16.11
CA LEU A 154 11.69 -30.39 14.78
C LEU A 154 11.54 -31.90 14.52
N VAL A 155 12.53 -32.71 14.89
CA VAL A 155 12.47 -34.18 14.81
C VAL A 155 11.32 -34.73 15.65
N SER A 156 11.14 -34.23 16.87
CA SER A 156 10.03 -34.62 17.74
C SER A 156 8.66 -34.32 17.11
N LEU A 157 8.52 -33.16 16.48
CA LEU A 157 7.28 -32.76 15.77
C LEU A 157 7.03 -33.61 14.51
N ARG A 158 8.08 -33.96 13.77
CA ARG A 158 8.00 -34.84 12.59
C ARG A 158 7.57 -36.26 12.97
N ASP A 159 8.19 -36.82 14.01
CA ASP A 159 7.99 -38.23 14.42
C ASP A 159 6.67 -38.42 15.18
N HIS A 160 6.13 -37.35 15.78
CA HIS A 160 4.84 -37.34 16.48
C HIS A 160 3.91 -36.25 15.91
N PRO A 161 3.36 -36.43 14.69
CA PRO A 161 2.66 -35.36 13.97
C PRO A 161 1.24 -35.08 14.46
N THR A 162 0.61 -36.02 15.17
CA THR A 162 -0.70 -35.80 15.80
C THR A 162 -0.51 -35.49 17.27
N ARG A 163 -0.84 -34.26 17.68
CA ARG A 163 -0.56 -33.76 19.03
C ARG A 163 -1.77 -33.02 19.57
N GLU A 164 -1.88 -32.97 20.90
CA GLU A 164 -2.84 -32.14 21.61
C GLU A 164 -2.10 -31.40 22.71
N GLU A 165 -1.93 -30.09 22.53
CA GLU A 165 -1.14 -29.24 23.42
C GLU A 165 -1.64 -27.79 23.38
N CYS A 166 -1.23 -26.97 24.35
CA CYS A 166 -1.65 -25.57 24.40
C CYS A 166 -0.97 -24.76 23.27
N PRO A 167 -1.73 -23.97 22.49
CA PRO A 167 -1.21 -23.27 21.33
C PRO A 167 -0.36 -22.05 21.72
N LEU A 168 0.58 -21.70 20.85
CA LEU A 168 1.23 -20.38 20.85
C LEU A 168 0.61 -19.54 19.73
N ILE A 169 -0.04 -18.44 20.11
CA ILE A 169 -0.73 -17.55 19.17
C ILE A 169 0.27 -16.50 18.67
N TYR A 170 0.70 -16.66 17.41
CA TYR A 170 1.63 -15.75 16.76
C TYR A 170 0.94 -14.88 15.70
N HIS A 171 1.42 -13.65 15.56
CA HIS A 171 1.08 -12.74 14.48
C HIS A 171 2.35 -12.40 13.70
N LEU A 172 2.42 -12.88 12.45
CA LEU A 172 3.53 -12.62 11.55
C LEU A 172 3.11 -11.52 10.57
N ASP A 173 3.86 -10.42 10.54
CA ASP A 173 3.60 -9.27 9.66
C ASP A 173 4.88 -8.83 8.95
N VAL A 174 4.79 -8.64 7.65
CA VAL A 174 5.90 -8.19 6.83
C VAL A 174 6.02 -6.67 6.96
N ALA A 175 7.07 -6.22 7.62
CA ALA A 175 7.31 -4.80 7.83
C ALA A 175 7.41 -4.04 6.49
N ALA A 176 6.47 -3.11 6.25
CA ALA A 176 6.43 -2.30 5.03
C ALA A 176 6.45 -3.15 3.74
N MET A 177 5.52 -4.12 3.64
CA MET A 177 5.39 -5.05 2.52
C MET A 177 5.44 -4.38 1.13
N TYR A 178 4.48 -3.54 0.76
CA TYR A 178 4.43 -2.92 -0.58
C TYR A 178 5.66 -2.07 -0.91
N PRO A 179 6.14 -1.19 -0.02
CA PRO A 179 7.41 -0.47 -0.24
C PRO A 179 8.58 -1.41 -0.51
N ASN A 180 8.73 -2.50 0.25
CA ASN A 180 9.80 -3.46 0.01
C ASN A 180 9.63 -4.20 -1.32
N ILE A 181 8.40 -4.55 -1.72
CA ILE A 181 8.13 -5.13 -3.05
C ILE A 181 8.50 -4.16 -4.17
N ILE A 182 8.17 -2.87 -4.01
CA ILE A 182 8.55 -1.79 -4.95
C ILE A 182 10.08 -1.73 -5.11
N LEU A 183 10.81 -1.76 -4.00
CA LEU A 183 12.27 -1.65 -4.00
C LEU A 183 12.95 -2.90 -4.59
N THR A 184 12.51 -4.09 -4.20
CA THR A 184 13.06 -5.37 -4.68
C THR A 184 12.88 -5.55 -6.18
N ASN A 185 11.76 -5.09 -6.71
CA ASN A 185 11.41 -5.26 -8.12
C ASN A 185 11.62 -4.00 -8.96
N ARG A 186 12.18 -2.92 -8.37
CA ARG A 186 12.32 -1.58 -9.00
C ARG A 186 11.02 -1.10 -9.68
N LEU A 187 9.88 -1.26 -9.00
CA LEU A 187 8.58 -0.88 -9.55
C LEU A 187 8.39 0.63 -9.49
N GLN A 188 8.17 1.24 -10.65
CA GLN A 188 7.80 2.65 -10.77
C GLN A 188 7.07 2.85 -12.10
N PRO A 189 6.16 3.84 -12.20
CA PRO A 189 5.35 4.01 -13.40
C PRO A 189 6.16 4.13 -14.70
N PRO A 190 7.27 4.91 -14.77
CA PRO A 190 8.07 5.02 -15.99
C PRO A 190 8.82 3.74 -16.38
N SER A 191 9.04 2.82 -15.43
CA SER A 191 9.72 1.55 -15.71
C SER A 191 8.83 0.52 -16.39
N ILE A 192 7.50 0.72 -16.43
CA ILE A 192 6.59 -0.18 -17.12
C ILE A 192 6.64 0.12 -18.61
N VAL A 193 7.29 -0.74 -19.38
CA VAL A 193 7.58 -0.53 -20.80
C VAL A 193 6.83 -1.54 -21.66
N THR A 194 6.39 -1.10 -22.84
CA THR A 194 5.84 -2.00 -23.86
C THR A 194 6.96 -2.64 -24.69
N ASP A 195 6.63 -3.68 -25.46
CA ASP A 195 7.58 -4.29 -26.39
C ASP A 195 8.10 -3.29 -27.44
N VAL A 196 7.29 -2.31 -27.82
CA VAL A 196 7.67 -1.26 -28.77
C VAL A 196 8.73 -0.35 -28.14
N ASP A 197 8.50 0.11 -26.90
CA ASP A 197 9.45 0.95 -26.17
C ASP A 197 10.78 0.21 -25.95
N CYS A 198 10.70 -1.06 -25.55
CA CYS A 198 11.88 -1.88 -25.32
C CYS A 198 12.64 -2.17 -26.62
N THR A 199 11.94 -2.29 -27.75
CA THR A 199 12.57 -2.53 -29.06
C THR A 199 13.31 -1.30 -29.58
N ALA A 200 12.75 -0.11 -29.34
CA ALA A 200 13.36 1.17 -29.71
C ALA A 200 14.55 1.56 -28.83
N CYS A 201 14.76 0.89 -27.69
CA CYS A 201 15.83 1.19 -26.75
C CYS A 201 17.21 0.79 -27.29
N ASP A 202 18.20 1.67 -27.17
CA ASP A 202 19.61 1.42 -27.56
C ASP A 202 20.26 0.21 -26.86
N PHE A 203 19.68 -0.18 -25.72
CA PHE A 203 20.12 -1.30 -24.90
C PHE A 203 19.45 -2.63 -25.27
N ASN A 204 18.59 -2.62 -26.29
CA ASN A 204 18.01 -3.83 -26.87
C ASN A 204 19.05 -4.59 -27.71
N ARG A 205 20.04 -5.18 -27.03
CA ARG A 205 21.12 -5.98 -27.64
C ARG A 205 20.94 -7.46 -27.27
N PRO A 206 21.48 -8.39 -28.07
CA PRO A 206 21.51 -9.81 -27.70
C PRO A 206 22.11 -10.00 -26.31
N GLY A 207 21.43 -10.75 -25.44
CA GLY A 207 21.86 -10.97 -24.05
C GLY A 207 21.42 -9.88 -23.05
N LYS A 208 20.47 -9.00 -23.41
CA LYS A 208 19.91 -8.03 -22.45
C LYS A 208 19.30 -8.74 -21.22
N ASN A 209 19.66 -8.27 -20.03
CA ASN A 209 19.16 -8.75 -18.73
C ASN A 209 18.42 -7.66 -17.95
N CYS A 210 18.06 -6.56 -18.63
CA CYS A 210 17.45 -5.39 -18.01
C CYS A 210 15.92 -5.39 -18.02
N LEU A 211 15.28 -6.30 -18.75
CA LEU A 211 13.82 -6.42 -18.78
C LEU A 211 13.41 -7.54 -17.83
N ARG A 212 12.69 -7.19 -16.77
CA ARG A 212 12.10 -8.15 -15.84
C ARG A 212 10.61 -8.27 -16.14
N THR A 213 10.13 -9.47 -16.42
CA THR A 213 8.69 -9.71 -16.61
C THR A 213 8.05 -10.08 -15.27
N LEU A 214 6.92 -9.47 -14.93
CA LEU A 214 6.11 -9.84 -13.77
C LEU A 214 4.64 -9.94 -14.18
N GLU A 215 3.95 -10.86 -13.53
CA GLU A 215 2.50 -11.07 -13.70
C GLU A 215 1.70 -10.20 -12.73
N TRP A 216 0.54 -9.77 -13.17
CA TRP A 216 -0.49 -9.12 -12.36
C TRP A 216 -1.87 -9.54 -12.84
N VAL A 217 -2.86 -9.50 -11.96
CA VAL A 217 -4.23 -9.91 -12.31
C VAL A 217 -5.10 -8.68 -12.47
N TRP A 218 -5.49 -8.41 -13.72
CA TRP A 218 -6.47 -7.39 -14.05
C TRP A 218 -7.87 -7.87 -13.68
N ARG A 219 -8.68 -6.97 -13.12
CA ARG A 219 -10.09 -7.20 -12.81
C ARG A 219 -10.94 -6.10 -13.45
N GLY A 220 -11.77 -6.47 -14.41
CA GLY A 220 -12.69 -5.54 -15.07
C GLY A 220 -14.14 -5.91 -14.86
N GLU A 221 -14.98 -4.90 -14.73
CA GLU A 221 -16.42 -5.03 -14.67
C GLU A 221 -17.03 -4.37 -15.91
N THR A 222 -17.73 -5.14 -16.74
CA THR A 222 -18.30 -4.65 -18.01
C THR A 222 -19.82 -4.58 -17.95
N TYR A 223 -20.41 -3.61 -18.65
CA TYR A 223 -21.86 -3.58 -18.82
C TYR A 223 -22.38 -4.82 -19.57
N THR A 224 -23.58 -5.26 -19.22
CA THR A 224 -24.24 -6.40 -19.87
C THR A 224 -24.62 -6.11 -21.33
N ALA A 225 -24.77 -4.83 -21.68
CA ALA A 225 -25.10 -4.36 -23.01
C ALA A 225 -23.97 -4.65 -24.02
N LYS A 226 -24.35 -5.06 -25.23
CA LYS A 226 -23.41 -5.26 -26.33
C LYS A 226 -22.98 -3.90 -26.90
N LYS A 227 -21.86 -3.88 -27.63
CA LYS A 227 -21.39 -2.71 -28.39
C LYS A 227 -22.48 -2.08 -29.26
N SER A 228 -23.33 -2.88 -29.90
CA SER A 228 -24.46 -2.41 -30.71
C SER A 228 -25.46 -1.58 -29.91
N ASP A 229 -25.81 -2.05 -28.72
CA ASP A 229 -26.79 -1.41 -27.83
C ASP A 229 -26.23 -0.10 -27.30
N TYR A 230 -24.94 -0.11 -26.94
CA TYR A 230 -24.21 1.09 -26.57
C TYR A 230 -24.28 2.16 -27.66
N HIS A 231 -23.97 1.83 -28.92
CA HIS A 231 -24.03 2.79 -30.03
C HIS A 231 -25.46 3.21 -30.38
N HIS A 232 -26.45 2.35 -30.16
CA HIS A 232 -27.86 2.72 -30.31
C HIS A 232 -28.27 3.76 -29.27
N ILE A 233 -27.95 3.53 -28.00
CA ILE A 233 -28.23 4.45 -26.90
C ILE A 233 -27.47 5.77 -27.08
N LYS A 234 -26.20 5.70 -27.50
CA LYS A 234 -25.39 6.90 -27.80
C LYS A 234 -26.06 7.77 -28.86
N ARG A 235 -26.47 7.18 -30.00
CA ARG A 235 -27.20 7.91 -31.05
C ARG A 235 -28.55 8.48 -30.58
N GLN A 236 -29.26 7.74 -29.73
CA GLN A 236 -30.51 8.24 -29.16
C GLN A 236 -30.27 9.50 -28.33
N ILE A 237 -29.30 9.46 -27.41
CA ILE A 237 -28.98 10.60 -26.55
C ILE A 237 -28.45 11.79 -27.35
N GLU A 238 -27.63 11.54 -28.38
CA GLU A 238 -27.11 12.58 -29.27
C GLU A 238 -28.23 13.36 -29.99
N SER A 239 -29.39 12.74 -30.21
CA SER A 239 -30.57 13.39 -30.78
C SER A 239 -31.48 14.10 -29.76
N GLU A 240 -31.24 13.92 -28.45
CA GLU A 240 -32.07 14.49 -27.38
C GLU A 240 -31.63 15.93 -27.05
N MET A 241 -32.60 16.81 -26.83
CA MET A 241 -32.38 18.16 -26.30
C MET A 241 -32.48 18.14 -24.77
N ILE A 242 -31.49 18.72 -24.09
CA ILE A 242 -31.40 18.62 -22.64
C ILE A 242 -31.82 19.94 -22.01
N GLN A 243 -32.82 19.84 -21.14
CA GLN A 243 -33.21 20.93 -20.25
C GLN A 243 -32.28 20.91 -19.02
N THR A 244 -31.39 21.89 -18.92
CA THR A 244 -30.64 22.16 -17.68
C THR A 244 -31.56 22.85 -16.67
N GLY A 245 -31.55 22.38 -15.41
CA GLY A 245 -32.42 22.89 -14.35
C GLY A 245 -32.17 24.38 -14.08
N GLY A 246 -33.25 25.17 -14.17
CA GLY A 246 -33.27 26.61 -13.91
C GLY A 246 -33.33 27.45 -15.18
N VAL A 247 -34.56 27.79 -15.61
CA VAL A 247 -34.96 28.87 -16.54
C VAL A 247 -34.17 28.97 -17.87
N THR A 248 -34.76 28.35 -18.91
CA THR A 248 -34.59 28.67 -20.34
C THR A 248 -33.17 28.65 -20.92
N SER A 249 -32.50 27.50 -20.89
CA SER A 249 -31.63 27.13 -22.02
C SER A 249 -31.71 25.62 -22.27
N SER A 250 -32.32 25.25 -23.40
CA SER A 250 -32.25 23.89 -23.93
C SER A 250 -30.95 23.80 -24.72
N LYS A 251 -29.96 23.09 -24.18
CA LYS A 251 -28.70 22.86 -24.91
C LYS A 251 -28.79 21.52 -25.65
N PRO A 252 -28.38 21.46 -26.93
CA PRO A 252 -28.14 20.20 -27.62
C PRO A 252 -27.21 19.33 -26.79
N PHE A 253 -27.41 17.99 -26.80
CA PHE A 253 -26.50 17.08 -26.11
C PHE A 253 -25.05 17.36 -26.50
N LEU A 254 -24.76 17.62 -27.78
CA LEU A 254 -23.43 17.93 -28.33
C LEU A 254 -22.70 19.12 -27.66
N ASP A 255 -23.43 20.06 -27.06
CA ASP A 255 -22.85 21.27 -26.44
C ASP A 255 -22.46 21.06 -24.97
N LEU A 256 -22.76 19.91 -24.38
CA LEU A 256 -22.28 19.56 -23.04
C LEU A 256 -20.79 19.19 -23.06
N SER A 257 -20.17 19.25 -21.90
CA SER A 257 -18.78 18.80 -21.76
C SER A 257 -18.69 17.27 -21.93
N LYS A 258 -17.57 16.77 -22.50
CA LYS A 258 -17.28 15.33 -22.61
C LYS A 258 -17.57 14.50 -21.33
N PRO A 259 -17.22 14.95 -20.11
CA PRO A 259 -17.54 14.19 -18.90
C PRO A 259 -19.05 14.15 -18.59
N GLU A 260 -19.79 15.23 -18.85
CA GLU A 260 -21.26 15.26 -18.67
C GLU A 260 -21.98 14.39 -19.71
N HIS A 261 -21.49 14.35 -20.96
CA HIS A 261 -21.96 13.39 -21.98
C HIS A 261 -21.92 11.98 -21.44
N LEU A 262 -20.75 11.62 -20.91
CA LEU A 262 -20.48 10.26 -20.51
C LEU A 262 -21.27 9.84 -19.28
N LEU A 263 -21.44 10.73 -18.29
CA LEU A 263 -22.24 10.45 -17.10
C LEU A 263 -23.69 10.12 -17.49
N LYS A 264 -24.28 10.93 -18.38
CA LYS A 264 -25.64 10.69 -18.89
C LYS A 264 -25.72 9.42 -19.72
N LEU A 265 -24.71 9.15 -20.54
CA LEU A 265 -24.62 7.93 -21.34
C LEU A 265 -24.56 6.69 -20.44
N LYS A 266 -23.71 6.69 -19.41
CA LYS A 266 -23.60 5.61 -18.42
C LYS A 266 -24.91 5.40 -17.66
N ASP A 267 -25.58 6.48 -17.23
CA ASP A 267 -26.88 6.41 -16.54
C ASP A 267 -27.98 5.80 -17.41
N ARG A 268 -28.04 6.21 -18.69
CA ARG A 268 -29.01 5.66 -19.64
C ARG A 268 -28.71 4.20 -19.96
N LEU A 269 -27.44 3.85 -20.16
CA LEU A 269 -26.98 2.49 -20.38
C LEU A 269 -27.32 1.59 -19.19
N LYS A 270 -27.15 2.09 -17.96
CA LYS A 270 -27.53 1.39 -16.73
C LYS A 270 -29.03 1.09 -16.68
N LYS A 271 -29.87 2.08 -16.96
CA LYS A 271 -31.34 1.91 -17.04
C LYS A 271 -31.75 0.93 -18.14
N TYR A 272 -31.09 0.99 -19.31
CA TYR A 272 -31.34 0.05 -20.39
C TYR A 272 -30.96 -1.37 -20.00
N CYS A 273 -29.79 -1.57 -19.40
CA CYS A 273 -29.33 -2.89 -18.94
C CYS A 273 -30.28 -3.50 -17.89
N GLN A 274 -30.81 -2.68 -16.97
CA GLN A 274 -31.84 -3.13 -16.01
C GLN A 274 -33.11 -3.61 -16.70
N LYS A 275 -33.58 -2.91 -17.74
CA LYS A 275 -34.82 -3.25 -18.44
C LYS A 275 -34.66 -4.43 -19.39
N ALA A 276 -33.64 -4.41 -20.25
CA ALA A 276 -33.44 -5.39 -21.31
C ALA A 276 -32.78 -6.68 -20.79
N TYR A 277 -31.80 -6.56 -19.89
CA TYR A 277 -30.98 -7.69 -19.44
C TYR A 277 -31.22 -8.09 -17.98
N LYS A 278 -32.06 -7.35 -17.23
CA LYS A 278 -32.32 -7.54 -15.78
C LYS A 278 -31.06 -7.44 -14.90
N ARG A 279 -29.93 -7.02 -15.47
CA ARG A 279 -28.62 -6.91 -14.82
C ARG A 279 -27.83 -5.78 -15.48
N VAL A 280 -27.17 -4.95 -14.69
CA VAL A 280 -26.40 -3.78 -15.17
C VAL A 280 -25.01 -4.17 -15.66
N VAL A 281 -24.29 -4.93 -14.83
CA VAL A 281 -22.89 -5.27 -14.99
C VAL A 281 -22.76 -6.78 -14.96
N ASP A 282 -21.91 -7.34 -15.81
CA ASP A 282 -21.58 -8.77 -15.81
C ASP A 282 -20.73 -9.15 -14.58
N LYS A 283 -20.51 -10.45 -14.38
CA LYS A 283 -19.59 -10.91 -13.34
C LYS A 283 -18.19 -10.33 -13.62
N PRO A 284 -17.44 -9.91 -12.58
CA PRO A 284 -16.08 -9.42 -12.77
C PRO A 284 -15.23 -10.43 -13.55
N ILE A 285 -14.54 -9.94 -14.56
CA ILE A 285 -13.61 -10.74 -15.36
C ILE A 285 -12.22 -10.56 -14.78
N THR A 286 -11.53 -11.66 -14.51
CA THR A 286 -10.15 -11.67 -14.04
C THR A 286 -9.25 -12.24 -15.12
N GLU A 287 -8.18 -11.53 -15.45
CA GLU A 287 -7.23 -11.91 -16.49
C GLU A 287 -5.81 -11.72 -15.97
N VAL A 288 -4.98 -12.78 -16.04
CA VAL A 288 -3.55 -12.67 -15.76
C VAL A 288 -2.90 -11.95 -16.93
N ARG A 289 -2.17 -10.88 -16.63
CA ARG A 289 -1.43 -10.06 -17.58
C ARG A 289 0.02 -10.00 -17.18
N GLU A 290 0.88 -9.87 -18.17
CA GLU A 290 2.30 -9.65 -17.98
C GLU A 290 2.64 -8.18 -18.21
N ALA A 291 3.63 -7.69 -17.46
CA ALA A 291 4.23 -6.38 -17.66
C ALA A 291 5.74 -6.51 -17.71
N GLY A 292 6.36 -5.77 -18.64
CA GLY A 292 7.81 -5.63 -18.72
C GLY A 292 8.29 -4.46 -17.86
N ILE A 293 9.17 -4.74 -16.90
CA ILE A 293 9.78 -3.73 -16.02
C ILE A 293 11.23 -3.49 -16.46
N CYS A 294 11.51 -2.27 -16.92
CA CYS A 294 12.84 -1.81 -17.25
C CYS A 294 13.64 -1.54 -15.97
N MET A 295 14.67 -2.36 -15.72
CA MET A 295 15.58 -2.25 -14.57
C MET A 295 16.61 -1.12 -14.72
N ARG A 296 16.68 -0.49 -15.89
CA ARG A 296 17.65 0.56 -16.25
C ARG A 296 17.08 1.97 -16.30
N GLU A 297 15.76 2.10 -16.18
CA GLU A 297 15.10 3.40 -16.14
C GLU A 297 15.60 4.24 -14.96
N ASN A 298 15.52 5.57 -15.09
CA ASN A 298 15.87 6.50 -14.03
C ASN A 298 15.07 6.19 -12.75
N SER A 299 15.77 5.93 -11.65
CA SER A 299 15.17 5.42 -10.41
C SER A 299 14.66 6.48 -9.45
N PHE A 300 14.41 7.73 -9.86
CA PHE A 300 14.01 8.80 -8.94
C PHE A 300 12.83 8.39 -8.03
N TYR A 301 11.82 7.69 -8.54
CA TYR A 301 10.68 7.23 -7.77
C TYR A 301 11.07 6.16 -6.75
N VAL A 302 11.77 5.10 -7.20
CA VAL A 302 12.24 4.00 -6.34
C VAL A 302 13.20 4.51 -5.26
N ASP A 303 14.10 5.43 -5.61
CA ASP A 303 15.07 6.02 -4.67
C ASP A 303 14.37 6.93 -3.66
N THR A 304 13.29 7.61 -4.06
CA THR A 304 12.42 8.35 -3.12
C THR A 304 11.78 7.40 -2.11
N VAL A 305 11.20 6.29 -2.56
CA VAL A 305 10.60 5.27 -1.67
C VAL A 305 11.65 4.70 -0.72
N ARG A 306 12.87 4.43 -1.21
CA ARG A 306 14.00 3.93 -0.40
C ARG A 306 14.37 4.93 0.69
N SER A 307 14.58 6.18 0.31
CA SER A 307 14.92 7.27 1.23
C SER A 307 13.89 7.42 2.35
N PHE A 308 12.59 7.39 2.02
CA PHE A 308 11.52 7.47 3.01
C PHE A 308 11.44 6.24 3.93
N ARG A 309 11.65 5.04 3.39
CA ARG A 309 11.69 3.80 4.19
C ARG A 309 12.85 3.83 5.18
N ASP A 310 14.04 4.17 4.71
CA ASP A 310 15.27 4.12 5.51
C ASP A 310 15.23 5.18 6.62
N ARG A 311 14.79 6.40 6.29
CA ARG A 311 14.58 7.47 7.26
C ARG A 311 13.50 7.12 8.29
N ARG A 312 12.44 6.40 7.89
CA ARG A 312 11.47 5.85 8.84
C ARG A 312 12.10 4.85 9.82
N TYR A 313 12.98 3.97 9.34
CA TYR A 313 13.66 3.00 10.20
C TYR A 313 14.60 3.68 11.20
N GLU A 314 15.29 4.75 10.78
CA GLU A 314 16.07 5.59 11.67
C GLU A 314 15.20 6.17 12.81
N TYR A 315 14.07 6.83 12.47
CA TYR A 315 13.17 7.38 13.48
C TYR A 315 12.52 6.30 14.36
N LYS A 316 12.21 5.12 13.81
CA LYS A 316 11.72 3.98 14.59
C LYS A 316 12.77 3.47 15.58
N GLY A 317 14.04 3.42 15.16
CA GLY A 317 15.17 3.07 16.01
C GLY A 317 15.36 4.09 17.14
N LEU A 318 15.39 5.38 16.80
CA LEU A 318 15.50 6.47 17.77
C LEU A 318 14.32 6.46 18.76
N ASN A 319 13.09 6.24 18.30
CA ASN A 319 11.93 6.10 19.17
C ASN A 319 12.11 4.97 20.20
N LYS A 320 12.61 3.80 19.77
CA LYS A 320 12.89 2.67 20.67
C LYS A 320 13.97 3.03 21.70
N THR A 321 15.06 3.64 21.25
CA THR A 321 16.16 4.09 22.13
C THR A 321 15.67 5.10 23.16
N TRP A 322 14.89 6.10 22.74
CA TRP A 322 14.37 7.12 23.64
C TRP A 322 13.29 6.61 24.59
N LYS A 323 12.51 5.59 24.21
CA LYS A 323 11.64 4.86 25.15
C LYS A 323 12.44 4.16 26.25
N GLY A 324 13.59 3.56 25.90
CA GLY A 324 14.53 3.00 26.88
C GLY A 324 15.07 4.06 27.84
N LYS A 325 15.59 5.18 27.29
CA LYS A 325 16.08 6.31 28.08
C LYS A 325 15.01 6.93 28.97
N LEU A 326 13.75 6.98 28.52
CA LEU A 326 12.64 7.47 29.33
C LEU A 326 12.38 6.56 30.54
N SER A 327 12.44 5.24 30.37
CA SER A 327 12.33 4.29 31.47
C SER A 327 13.48 4.45 32.48
N GLU A 328 14.71 4.64 32.01
CA GLU A 328 15.88 4.92 32.85
C GLU A 328 15.75 6.26 33.59
N ALA A 329 15.31 7.31 32.90
CA ALA A 329 15.09 8.64 33.48
C ALA A 329 14.02 8.59 34.58
N LYS A 330 12.93 7.86 34.36
CA LYS A 330 11.88 7.62 35.37
C LYS A 330 12.42 6.88 36.58
N ALA A 331 13.27 5.86 36.39
CA ALA A 331 13.92 5.16 37.49
C ALA A 331 14.88 6.06 38.29
N SER A 332 15.56 7.00 37.62
CA SER A 332 16.48 7.96 38.25
C SER A 332 15.79 9.13 39.00
N GLY A 333 14.49 9.35 38.78
CA GLY A 333 13.72 10.43 39.41
C GLY A 333 14.05 11.86 38.96
N ASN A 334 14.90 12.05 37.93
CA ASN A 334 15.28 13.37 37.45
C ASN A 334 14.20 13.97 36.53
N SER A 335 13.43 14.94 37.04
CA SER A 335 12.33 15.60 36.33
C SER A 335 12.72 16.20 34.98
N ILE A 336 13.90 16.82 34.88
CA ILE A 336 14.37 17.45 33.63
C ILE A 336 14.63 16.39 32.56
N LYS A 337 15.33 15.30 32.92
CA LYS A 337 15.60 14.19 32.01
C LYS A 337 14.34 13.44 31.59
N ILE A 338 13.36 13.34 32.49
CA ILE A 338 12.06 12.73 32.19
C ILE A 338 11.33 13.57 31.12
N GLN A 339 11.28 14.89 31.29
CA GLN A 339 10.62 15.78 30.33
C GLN A 339 11.31 15.72 28.95
N GLU A 340 12.65 15.85 28.92
CA GLU A 340 13.43 15.76 27.68
C GLU A 340 13.20 14.42 26.95
N ALA A 341 13.31 13.30 27.67
CA ALA A 341 13.10 11.99 27.08
C ALA A 341 11.66 11.80 26.58
N GLN A 342 10.68 12.38 27.28
CA GLN A 342 9.27 12.33 26.88
C GLN A 342 9.05 13.13 25.58
N ASP A 343 9.61 14.34 25.48
CA ASP A 343 9.49 15.18 24.28
C ASP A 343 10.14 14.51 23.07
N MET A 344 11.32 13.88 23.25
CA MET A 344 11.99 13.12 22.19
C MET A 344 11.21 11.88 21.76
N VAL A 345 10.56 11.17 22.68
CA VAL A 345 9.67 10.04 22.34
C VAL A 345 8.51 10.53 21.47
N VAL A 346 7.85 11.63 21.84
CA VAL A 346 6.74 12.22 21.07
C VAL A 346 7.20 12.64 19.68
N LEU A 347 8.37 13.31 19.58
CA LEU A 347 8.94 13.75 18.32
C LEU A 347 9.22 12.57 17.37
N TYR A 348 9.97 11.56 17.83
CA TYR A 348 10.33 10.44 16.97
C TYR A 348 9.15 9.51 16.66
N ASP A 349 8.15 9.43 17.55
CA ASP A 349 6.92 8.72 17.21
C ASP A 349 6.15 9.44 16.10
N SER A 350 6.04 10.77 16.21
CA SER A 350 5.39 11.59 15.18
C SER A 350 6.10 11.49 13.84
N LEU A 351 7.44 11.58 13.83
CA LEU A 351 8.25 11.46 12.62
C LEU A 351 8.12 10.07 11.96
N GLN A 352 8.19 8.98 12.73
CA GLN A 352 8.04 7.64 12.13
C GLN A 352 6.63 7.39 11.60
N LEU A 353 5.59 7.90 12.28
CA LEU A 353 4.20 7.79 11.83
C LEU A 353 3.95 8.61 10.56
N ALA A 354 4.51 9.82 10.49
CA ALA A 354 4.46 10.68 9.31
C ALA A 354 5.03 9.94 8.09
N HIS A 355 6.20 9.34 8.24
CA HIS A 355 6.81 8.54 7.17
C HIS A 355 5.99 7.28 6.87
N LYS A 356 5.40 6.61 7.86
CA LYS A 356 4.53 5.44 7.61
C LYS A 356 3.35 5.81 6.71
N CYS A 357 2.69 6.95 6.97
CA CYS A 357 1.55 7.43 6.20
C CYS A 357 1.92 7.70 4.73
N ILE A 358 3.01 8.43 4.50
CA ILE A 358 3.52 8.72 3.16
C ILE A 358 3.99 7.44 2.46
N LEU A 359 4.72 6.57 3.17
CA LEU A 359 5.31 5.37 2.61
C LEU A 359 4.25 4.41 2.03
N ASN A 360 3.13 4.23 2.74
CA ASN A 360 1.99 3.46 2.24
C ASN A 360 1.27 4.16 1.09
N SER A 361 1.32 5.49 1.04
CA SER A 361 0.66 6.30 0.03
C SER A 361 1.39 6.29 -1.32
N PHE A 362 2.70 6.00 -1.39
CA PHE A 362 3.40 5.82 -2.68
C PHE A 362 2.75 4.75 -3.54
N TYR A 363 2.46 3.59 -2.95
CA TYR A 363 1.74 2.50 -3.63
C TYR A 363 0.35 2.92 -4.10
N GLY A 364 -0.42 3.61 -3.25
CA GLY A 364 -1.75 4.08 -3.64
C GLY A 364 -1.73 5.21 -4.67
N TYR A 365 -0.66 6.01 -4.68
CA TYR A 365 -0.55 7.21 -5.52
C TYR A 365 -0.54 6.86 -7.01
N VAL A 366 0.06 5.74 -7.41
CA VAL A 366 0.12 5.35 -8.84
C VAL A 366 -1.25 4.97 -9.42
N MET A 367 -2.26 4.78 -8.56
CA MET A 367 -3.65 4.51 -8.93
C MET A 367 -4.57 5.74 -8.78
N ARG A 368 -4.04 6.88 -8.33
CA ARG A 368 -4.76 8.16 -8.20
C ARG A 368 -4.57 9.00 -9.45
#